data_AF-A0A7W8VHG1-F1
#
_entry.id   AF-A0A7W8VHG1-F1
#
_cell.length_a   1.000
_cell.length_b   1.000
_cell.length_c   1.000
_cell.angle_alpha   90.00
_cell.angle_beta   90.00
_cell.angle_gamma   90.00
#
_symmetry.space_group_name_H-M   'P 1'
#
loop_
_entity.id
_entity.type
_entity.pdbx_description
1 polymer ?
#
loop_
_entity_poly.entity_id
_entity_poly.type
_entity_poly.pdbx_seq_one_letter_code
_entity_poly.pdbx_strand_id
1 'polypeptide(L)'
;MSDEKKRELPPEAMGNEKWHDTTDAVWMRSSLSSEESEAIVEVAKFDDGFRAVRDGKNPDKGILFFTPQEWEAFVLGAKDGEFDIPEEYLTEEEARIQRGEVEVHAVPSPLNKKRDEDAAG
;
A
#
# COMPACT_ATOMS: atom_id res chain seq x y z
N MET A 1 17.37 27.06 18.29
CA MET A 1 18.24 26.05 17.66
C MET A 1 17.59 24.73 17.95
N SER A 2 16.76 24.25 17.03
CA SER A 2 16.00 23.02 17.24
C SER A 2 16.95 21.86 16.96
N ASP A 3 17.18 21.03 17.96
CA ASP A 3 17.86 19.74 17.82
C ASP A 3 17.05 18.88 16.86
N GLU A 4 17.33 19.02 15.56
CA GLU A 4 16.94 18.04 14.56
C GLU A 4 17.81 16.82 14.81
N LYS A 5 17.33 15.99 15.75
CA LYS A 5 17.93 14.69 16.03
C LYS A 5 17.91 13.94 14.72
N LYS A 6 19.05 13.93 14.02
CA LYS A 6 19.29 13.20 12.77
C LYS A 6 18.80 11.78 13.04
N ARG A 7 17.60 11.44 12.57
CA ARG A 7 17.08 10.07 12.68
C ARG A 7 18.09 9.24 11.91
N GLU A 8 18.80 8.37 12.62
CA GLU A 8 19.67 7.42 11.96
C GLU A 8 18.81 6.61 11.00
N LEU A 9 19.18 6.66 9.72
CA LEU A 9 18.49 5.92 8.68
C LEU A 9 18.59 4.43 9.02
N PRO A 10 17.47 3.69 9.01
CA PRO A 10 17.52 2.27 9.28
C PRO A 10 18.30 1.57 8.14
N PRO A 11 18.85 0.36 8.36
CA PRO A 11 19.70 -0.32 7.39
C PRO A 11 19.08 -0.43 5.98
N GLU A 12 17.75 -0.61 5.90
CA GLU A 12 16.99 -0.69 4.64
C GLU A 12 16.94 0.62 3.83
N ALA A 13 17.26 1.75 4.46
CA ALA A 13 17.32 3.06 3.83
C ALA A 13 18.72 3.37 3.25
N MET A 14 19.76 2.64 3.68
CA MET A 14 21.14 2.95 3.30
C MET A 14 21.40 2.61 1.82
N GLY A 15 21.48 3.64 0.98
CA GLY A 15 21.75 3.50 -0.45
C GLY A 15 20.52 3.19 -1.32
N ASN A 16 19.33 3.14 -0.72
CA ASN A 16 18.08 2.99 -1.46
C ASN A 16 17.48 4.38 -1.77
N GLU A 17 17.69 4.84 -3.00
CA GLU A 17 17.21 6.14 -3.47
C GLU A 17 15.67 6.28 -3.47
N LYS A 18 14.94 5.17 -3.37
CA LYS A 18 13.48 5.16 -3.33
C LYS A 18 12.91 5.11 -1.92
N TRP A 19 13.74 4.92 -0.90
CA TRP A 19 13.28 4.76 0.47
C TRP A 19 12.58 6.02 0.98
N HIS A 20 11.47 5.84 1.69
CA HIS A 20 10.74 6.90 2.38
C HIS A 20 10.44 6.47 3.83
N ASP A 21 10.47 7.43 4.76
CA ASP A 21 10.07 7.19 6.15
C ASP A 21 8.57 6.85 6.19
N THR A 22 8.23 5.62 6.57
CA THR A 22 6.85 5.15 6.66
C THR A 22 6.27 5.21 8.07
N THR A 23 6.98 5.82 9.02
CA THR A 23 6.60 5.87 10.45
C THR A 23 5.19 6.42 10.64
N ASP A 24 4.82 7.42 9.85
CA ASP A 24 3.53 8.12 9.91
C ASP A 24 2.74 8.00 8.60
N ALA A 25 3.09 7.01 7.78
CA ALA A 25 2.39 6.74 6.52
C ALA A 25 0.94 6.27 6.78
N VAL A 26 0.01 6.77 5.96
CA VAL A 26 -1.37 6.27 5.93
C VAL A 26 -1.46 5.16 4.89
N TRP A 27 -1.58 3.93 5.37
CA TRP A 27 -1.72 2.73 4.55
C TRP A 27 -3.18 2.52 4.17
N MET A 28 -3.42 2.26 2.89
CA MET A 28 -4.73 2.00 2.33
C MET A 28 -4.77 0.60 1.73
N ARG A 29 -5.93 -0.06 1.79
CA ARG A 29 -6.18 -1.39 1.22
C ARG A 29 -7.52 -1.42 0.49
N SER A 30 -7.80 -2.50 -0.23
CA SER A 30 -9.11 -2.70 -0.87
C SER A 30 -10.22 -2.85 0.17
N SER A 31 -11.41 -2.30 -0.10
CA SER A 31 -12.63 -2.56 0.68
C SER A 31 -13.03 -4.04 0.72
N LEU A 32 -12.51 -4.85 -0.20
CA LEU A 32 -12.73 -6.29 -0.24
C LEU A 32 -11.75 -7.08 0.64
N SER A 33 -10.66 -6.45 1.12
CA SER A 33 -9.72 -7.11 2.02
C SER A 33 -10.37 -7.30 3.40
N SER A 34 -10.40 -8.53 3.89
CA SER A 34 -10.87 -8.92 5.22
C SER A 34 -9.76 -9.65 5.99
N GLU A 35 -9.97 -9.95 7.27
CA GLU A 35 -8.99 -10.74 8.05
C GLU A 35 -8.80 -12.16 7.50
N GLU A 36 -9.85 -12.70 6.85
CA GLU A 36 -9.86 -14.02 6.23
C GLU A 36 -9.17 -14.04 4.85
N SER A 37 -8.89 -12.88 4.23
CA SER A 37 -8.22 -12.83 2.94
C SER A 37 -6.84 -13.50 3.01
N GLU A 38 -6.49 -14.32 2.01
CA GLU A 38 -5.21 -15.03 1.98
C GLU A 38 -4.02 -14.07 1.89
N ALA A 39 -4.17 -12.99 1.11
CA ALA A 39 -3.21 -11.91 0.95
C ALA A 39 -3.91 -10.55 1.05
N ILE A 40 -3.21 -9.56 1.59
CA ILE A 40 -3.66 -8.17 1.67
C ILE A 40 -2.52 -7.28 1.19
N VAL A 41 -2.73 -6.54 0.12
CA VAL A 41 -1.79 -5.53 -0.34
C VAL A 41 -2.19 -4.19 0.25
N GLU A 42 -1.24 -3.52 0.90
CA GLU A 42 -1.44 -2.15 1.40
C GLU A 42 -0.51 -1.18 0.70
N VAL A 43 -1.02 0.01 0.40
CA VAL A 43 -0.31 1.06 -0.33
C VAL A 43 -0.34 2.36 0.47
N ALA A 44 0.81 3.02 0.60
CA ALA A 44 0.92 4.38 1.12
C ALA A 44 1.38 5.34 0.03
N LYS A 45 0.85 6.58 0.08
CA LYS A 45 1.20 7.68 -0.83
C LYS A 45 2.06 8.72 -0.11
N PHE A 46 3.07 9.21 -0.81
CA PHE A 46 3.89 10.36 -0.41
C PHE A 46 3.56 11.60 -1.25
N ASP A 47 3.92 12.77 -0.73
CA ASP A 47 3.61 14.08 -1.35
C ASP A 47 4.34 14.31 -2.67
N ASP A 48 5.52 13.71 -2.83
CA ASP A 48 6.34 13.75 -4.05
C ASP A 48 5.90 12.73 -5.12
N GLY A 49 4.85 11.96 -4.83
CA GLY A 49 4.27 11.00 -5.76
C GLY A 49 4.81 9.59 -5.65
N PHE A 50 5.81 9.32 -4.81
CA PHE A 50 6.26 7.94 -4.54
C PHE A 50 5.15 7.09 -3.91
N ARG A 51 5.29 5.76 -4.03
CA ARG A 51 4.44 4.79 -3.33
C ARG A 51 5.26 3.80 -2.55
N ALA A 52 4.76 3.46 -1.38
CA ALA A 52 5.21 2.30 -0.62
C ALA A 52 4.13 1.21 -0.69
N VAL A 53 4.55 -0.03 -0.85
CA VAL A 53 3.69 -1.21 -0.88
C VAL A 53 4.19 -2.21 0.15
N ARG A 54 3.29 -2.81 0.93
CA ARG A 54 3.62 -3.86 1.90
C ARG A 54 2.58 -4.97 1.93
N ASP A 55 2.97 -6.11 2.49
CA ASP A 55 2.05 -7.18 2.89
C ASP A 55 1.31 -6.75 4.17
N GLY A 56 0.00 -6.49 4.06
CA GLY A 56 -0.84 -6.10 5.19
C GLY A 56 -1.04 -7.19 6.24
N LYS A 57 -0.81 -8.47 5.90
CA LYS A 57 -0.81 -9.57 6.87
C LYS A 57 0.52 -9.71 7.59
N ASN A 58 1.61 -9.24 6.98
CA ASN A 58 2.96 -9.32 7.54
C ASN A 58 3.75 -8.02 7.28
N PRO A 59 3.35 -6.88 7.86
CA PRO A 59 3.91 -5.57 7.52
C PRO A 59 5.41 -5.44 7.82
N ASP A 60 5.94 -6.25 8.74
CA ASP A 60 7.36 -6.24 9.13
C ASP A 60 8.27 -7.00 8.15
N LYS A 61 7.72 -7.73 7.17
CA LYS A 61 8.53 -8.50 6.19
C LYS A 61 9.26 -7.63 5.17
N GLY A 62 8.91 -6.35 5.10
CA GLY A 62 9.56 -5.37 4.22
C GLY A 62 8.57 -4.54 3.44
N ILE A 63 9.09 -3.43 2.92
CA ILE A 63 8.33 -2.44 2.15
C ILE A 63 9.01 -2.27 0.79
N LEU A 64 8.21 -2.33 -0.26
CA LEU A 64 8.64 -2.02 -1.62
C LEU A 64 8.34 -0.55 -1.91
N PHE A 65 9.31 0.15 -2.48
CA PHE A 65 9.15 1.56 -2.88
C PHE A 65 9.18 1.70 -4.39
N PHE A 66 8.23 2.47 -4.92
CA PHE A 66 8.05 2.74 -6.34
C PHE A 66 8.20 4.23 -6.61
N THR A 67 8.96 4.58 -7.64
CA THR A 67 8.96 5.94 -8.18
C THR A 67 7.57 6.29 -8.74
N PRO A 68 7.24 7.58 -8.94
CA PRO A 68 5.99 7.96 -9.58
C PRO A 68 5.77 7.28 -10.94
N GLN A 69 6.83 7.17 -11.75
CA GLN A 69 6.77 6.57 -13.09
C GLN A 69 6.62 5.04 -13.03
N GLU A 70 7.31 4.38 -12.09
CA GLU A 70 7.14 2.94 -11.88
C GLU A 70 5.74 2.60 -11.40
N TRP A 71 5.18 3.42 -10.51
CA TRP A 71 3.81 3.24 -10.04
C TRP A 71 2.79 3.46 -11.15
N GLU A 72 2.96 4.50 -11.97
CA GLU A 72 2.11 4.74 -13.13
C GLU A 72 2.14 3.56 -14.10
N ALA A 73 3.33 3.08 -14.46
CA ALA A 73 3.49 1.92 -15.33
C ALA A 73 2.85 0.66 -14.74
N PHE A 74 3.07 0.38 -13.45
CA PHE A 74 2.46 -0.75 -12.74
C PHE A 74 0.93 -0.70 -12.78
N VAL A 75 0.33 0.46 -12.47
CA VAL A 75 -1.14 0.62 -12.46
C VAL A 75 -1.71 0.48 -13.87
N LEU A 76 -1.03 1.00 -14.90
CA LEU A 76 -1.48 0.85 -16.28
C LEU A 76 -1.43 -0.62 -16.73
N GLY A 77 -0.33 -1.33 -16.46
CA GLY A 77 -0.23 -2.77 -16.78
C GLY A 77 -1.27 -3.61 -16.04
N ALA A 78 -1.48 -3.34 -14.75
CA ALA A 78 -2.51 -4.02 -13.96
C ALA A 78 -3.93 -3.79 -14.53
N LYS A 79 -4.23 -2.57 -15.01
CA LYS A 79 -5.52 -2.26 -15.65
C LYS A 79 -5.67 -2.85 -17.07
N ASP A 80 -4.56 -3.14 -17.73
CA ASP A 80 -4.53 -3.83 -19.02
C ASP A 80 -4.67 -5.36 -18.86
N GLY A 81 -4.81 -5.84 -17.62
CA GLY A 81 -5.03 -7.25 -17.30
C GLY A 81 -3.75 -8.07 -17.20
N GLU A 82 -2.57 -7.44 -17.00
CA GLU A 82 -1.30 -8.17 -16.85
C GLU A 82 -1.31 -9.17 -15.67
N PHE A 83 -2.16 -8.93 -14.68
CA PHE A 83 -2.35 -9.78 -13.51
C PHE A 83 -3.74 -10.47 -13.47
N ASP A 84 -4.51 -10.39 -14.56
CA ASP A 84 -5.80 -11.05 -14.63
C ASP A 84 -5.62 -12.57 -14.64
N ILE A 85 -6.45 -13.25 -13.86
CA ILE A 85 -6.47 -14.70 -13.79
C ILE A 85 -7.47 -15.22 -14.83
N PRO A 86 -7.16 -16.29 -15.59
CA PRO A 86 -8.13 -16.92 -16.47
C PRO A 86 -9.43 -17.25 -15.72
N GLU A 87 -10.59 -16.88 -16.28
CA GLU A 87 -11.88 -16.98 -15.57
C GLU A 87 -12.23 -18.41 -15.13
N GLU A 88 -11.68 -19.43 -15.79
CA GLU A 88 -11.86 -20.84 -15.40
C GLU A 88 -11.26 -21.21 -14.03
N TYR A 89 -10.36 -20.39 -13.50
CA TYR A 89 -9.79 -20.54 -12.15
C TYR A 89 -10.47 -19.65 -11.11
N LEU A 90 -11.44 -18.83 -11.51
CA LEU A 90 -12.14 -17.90 -10.64
C LEU A 90 -13.51 -18.46 -10.25
N THR A 91 -13.93 -18.18 -9.02
CA THR A 91 -15.35 -18.23 -8.66
C THR A 91 -16.10 -17.12 -9.42
N GLU A 92 -17.42 -17.25 -9.55
CA GLU A 92 -18.24 -16.22 -10.21
C GLU A 92 -18.11 -14.84 -9.53
N GLU A 93 -17.94 -14.82 -8.20
CA GLU A 93 -17.73 -13.58 -7.46
C GLU A 93 -16.39 -12.92 -7.81
N GLU A 94 -15.30 -13.69 -7.85
CA GLU A 94 -13.97 -13.19 -8.22
C GLU A 94 -13.92 -12.72 -9.67
N ALA A 95 -14.58 -13.44 -10.59
CA ALA A 95 -14.67 -13.04 -11.99
C ALA A 95 -15.40 -11.70 -12.16
N ARG A 96 -16.49 -11.47 -11.41
CA ARG A 96 -17.17 -10.17 -11.39
C ARG A 96 -16.29 -9.05 -10.83
N ILE A 97 -15.48 -9.33 -9.82
CA ILE A 97 -14.51 -8.36 -9.29
C ILE A 97 -13.48 -8.02 -10.37
N GLN A 98 -12.90 -9.02 -11.05
CA GLN A 98 -11.91 -8.81 -12.11
C GLN A 98 -12.48 -8.02 -13.30
N ARG A 99 -13.73 -8.30 -13.70
CA ARG A 99 -14.44 -7.54 -14.74
C ARG A 99 -14.83 -6.11 -14.32
N GLY A 100 -14.59 -5.72 -13.08
CA GLY A 100 -14.95 -4.40 -12.55
C GLY A 100 -16.45 -4.22 -12.34
N GLU A 101 -17.20 -5.32 -12.21
CA GLU A 101 -18.67 -5.31 -11.98
C GLU A 101 -19.03 -5.18 -10.50
N VAL A 102 -18.03 -5.21 -9.62
CA VAL A 102 -18.17 -4.98 -8.17
C VAL A 102 -17.51 -3.65 -7.83
N GLU A 103 -18.23 -2.79 -7.11
CA GLU A 103 -17.66 -1.54 -6.63
C GLU A 103 -16.58 -1.80 -5.57
N VAL A 104 -15.38 -1.28 -5.81
CA VAL A 104 -14.24 -1.39 -4.91
C VAL A 104 -13.70 0.01 -4.63
N HIS A 105 -13.47 0.32 -3.36
CA HIS A 105 -12.85 1.57 -2.95
C HIS A 105 -11.71 1.31 -1.96
N ALA A 106 -10.82 2.28 -1.81
CA ALA A 106 -9.73 2.20 -0.86
C ALA A 106 -10.24 2.51 0.56
N VAL A 107 -9.88 1.67 1.53
CA VAL A 107 -10.17 1.87 2.96
C VAL A 107 -8.87 1.93 3.77
N PRO A 108 -8.81 2.70 4.88
CA PRO A 108 -7.64 2.73 5.73
C PRO A 108 -7.32 1.36 6.32
N SER A 109 -6.03 1.03 6.41
CA SER A 109 -5.56 -0.13 7.14
C SER A 109 -5.97 -0.06 8.61
N PRO A 110 -6.44 -1.16 9.23
CA PRO A 110 -6.64 -1.23 10.67
C PRO A 110 -5.32 -1.14 11.46
N LEU A 111 -4.17 -1.30 10.79
CA LEU A 111 -2.84 -1.22 11.37
C LEU A 111 -2.23 0.19 11.32
N ASN A 112 -2.94 1.17 10.73
CA ASN A 112 -2.52 2.56 10.83
C ASN A 112 -2.49 2.98 12.30
N LYS A 113 -1.45 3.74 12.68
CA LYS A 113 -1.44 4.36 14.01
C LYS A 113 -2.70 5.19 14.16
N LYS A 114 -3.41 5.01 15.28
CA LYS A 114 -4.48 5.94 15.63
C LYS A 114 -3.84 7.31 15.79
N ARG A 115 -4.35 8.30 15.07
CA ARG A 115 -3.99 9.69 15.31
C ARG A 115 -4.53 10.01 16.70
N ASP A 116 -3.67 10.35 17.66
CA ASP A 116 -4.14 10.77 18.97
C ASP A 116 -5.05 12.00 18.76
N GLU A 117 -6.36 11.86 19.05
CA GLU A 117 -7.35 12.94 18.94
C GLU A 117 -7.24 13.97 20.08
N ASP A 118 -6.22 13.89 20.95
CA ASP A 118 -6.16 14.62 22.23
C ASP A 118 -5.28 15.89 22.24
N ALA A 119 -5.02 16.53 21.08
CA ALA A 119 -4.23 17.76 21.02
C ALA A 119 -5.01 19.02 20.59
N ALA A 120 -6.33 19.03 20.78
CA ALA A 120 -7.16 20.22 20.61
C ALA A 120 -8.25 20.31 21.68
N GLY A 121 -7.85 20.76 22.88
CA GLY A 121 -8.73 21.23 23.95
C GLY A 121 -8.16 22.49 24.57
#